data_AF-A0A535CYH1-F1
#
_entry.id   AF-A0A535CYH1-F1
#
_cell.length_a   1.000
_cell.length_b   1.000
_cell.length_c   1.000
_cell.angle_alpha   90.00
_cell.angle_beta   90.00
_cell.angle_gamma   90.00
#
_symmetry.space_group_name_H-M   'P 1'
#
loop_
_entity.id
_entity.type
_entity.pdbx_description
1 polymer ?
#
loop_
_entity_poly.entity_id
_entity_poly.type
_entity_poly.pdbx_seq_one_letter_code
_entity_poly.pdbx_strand_id
1 'polypeptide(L)'
;MSAFTLDDARTYIATVKWQFAKTMPQWPHEYTVREWRPDLEAAFEALATLIRTTGIVKPWPRDAAQPRYRHPYLELDGWEYWTMGAPIPETTVINRALLPGIR
;
A
#
# COMPACT_ATOMS: atom_id res chain seq x y z
N MET A 1 -8.51 -20.90 -10.55
CA MET A 1 -7.76 -19.63 -10.53
C MET A 1 -6.80 -19.73 -9.37
N SER A 2 -5.48 -19.60 -9.59
CA SER A 2 -4.51 -19.53 -8.50
C SER A 2 -4.76 -18.25 -7.69
N ALA A 3 -4.62 -18.34 -6.37
CA ALA A 3 -4.66 -17.18 -5.50
C ALA A 3 -3.42 -16.29 -5.73
N PHE A 4 -3.58 -14.97 -5.66
CA PHE A 4 -2.48 -14.01 -5.71
C PHE A 4 -1.58 -14.19 -4.47
N THR A 5 -0.29 -14.39 -4.70
CA THR A 5 0.70 -14.73 -3.67
C THR A 5 1.56 -13.53 -3.26
N LEU A 6 2.40 -13.70 -2.22
CA LEU A 6 3.42 -12.70 -1.87
C LEU A 6 4.47 -12.52 -2.98
N ASP A 7 4.75 -13.55 -3.79
CA ASP A 7 5.70 -13.42 -4.90
C ASP A 7 5.09 -12.66 -6.10
N ASP A 8 3.79 -12.81 -6.33
CA ASP A 8 3.06 -11.96 -7.28
C ASP A 8 3.07 -10.50 -6.81
N ALA A 9 2.88 -10.27 -5.50
CA ALA A 9 3.00 -8.94 -4.90
C ALA A 9 4.38 -8.33 -5.12
N ARG A 10 5.46 -9.07 -4.83
CA ARG A 10 6.85 -8.64 -5.09
C ARG A 10 7.07 -8.27 -6.54
N THR A 11 6.58 -9.11 -7.46
CA THR A 11 6.69 -8.89 -8.91
C THR A 11 6.02 -7.58 -9.30
N TYR A 12 4.80 -7.34 -8.85
CA TYR A 12 4.10 -6.07 -9.09
C TYR A 12 4.86 -4.87 -8.51
N ILE A 13 5.26 -4.96 -7.22
CA ILE A 13 5.96 -3.88 -6.49
C ILE A 13 7.26 -3.48 -7.19
N ALA A 14 8.03 -4.45 -7.68
CA ALA A 14 9.28 -4.21 -8.40
C ALA A 14 9.06 -3.64 -9.81
N THR A 15 7.88 -3.85 -10.40
CA THR A 15 7.57 -3.46 -11.78
C THR A 15 7.02 -2.04 -11.90
N VAL A 16 6.32 -1.55 -10.88
CA VAL A 16 5.64 -0.25 -10.95
C VAL A 16 6.51 0.92 -10.51
N LYS A 17 6.19 2.10 -11.03
CA LYS A 17 6.78 3.36 -10.57
C LYS A 17 6.25 3.71 -9.19
N TRP A 18 7.14 4.14 -8.32
CA TRP A 18 6.82 4.77 -7.04
C TRP A 18 7.16 6.25 -7.08
N GLN A 19 6.30 7.09 -6.50
CA GLN A 19 6.50 8.53 -6.44
C GLN A 19 6.43 9.02 -5.00
N PHE A 20 7.47 9.74 -4.59
CA PHE A 20 7.50 10.37 -3.27
C PHE A 20 6.43 11.46 -3.11
N ALA A 21 5.69 11.39 -2.01
CA ALA A 21 4.64 12.35 -1.68
C ALA A 21 5.23 13.62 -1.03
N LYS A 22 5.04 14.78 -1.69
CA LYS A 22 5.57 16.07 -1.21
C LYS A 22 4.68 16.79 -0.19
N THR A 23 3.42 16.39 -0.10
CA THR A 23 2.38 17.12 0.66
C THR A 23 2.37 16.81 2.16
N MET A 24 3.05 15.74 2.59
CA MET A 24 3.15 15.34 4.00
C MET A 24 4.60 14.97 4.38
N PRO A 25 5.54 15.94 4.39
CA PRO A 25 6.96 15.65 4.62
C PRO A 25 7.27 15.01 5.98
N GLN A 26 6.41 15.22 6.98
CA GLN A 26 6.53 14.61 8.30
C GLN A 26 6.20 13.10 8.33
N TRP A 27 5.52 12.60 7.30
CA TRP A 27 5.20 11.18 7.13
C TRP A 27 5.67 10.76 5.73
N PRO A 28 6.99 10.61 5.53
CA PRO A 28 7.56 10.32 4.23
C PRO A 28 7.02 8.98 3.72
N HIS A 29 6.37 9.03 2.56
CA HIS A 29 5.84 7.85 1.89
C HIS A 29 5.89 8.05 0.38
N GLU A 30 5.77 6.95 -0.33
CA GLU A 30 5.63 6.91 -1.77
C GLU A 30 4.28 6.33 -2.15
N TYR A 31 3.85 6.57 -3.38
CA TYR A 31 2.65 5.97 -3.93
C TYR A 31 2.85 5.53 -5.38
N THR A 32 2.09 4.53 -5.78
CA THR A 32 1.83 4.18 -7.17
C THR A 32 0.38 4.49 -7.49
N VAL A 33 0.11 4.92 -8.72
CA VAL A 33 -1.24 5.26 -9.21
C VAL A 33 -1.69 4.18 -10.18
N ARG A 34 -2.92 3.68 -9.99
CA ARG A 34 -3.54 2.63 -10.83
C ARG A 34 -3.40 2.94 -12.32
N GLU A 35 -3.74 4.17 -12.70
CA GLU A 35 -3.75 4.62 -14.10
C GLU A 35 -2.36 4.71 -14.75
N TRP A 36 -1.26 4.66 -13.99
CA TRP A 36 0.08 4.68 -14.60
C TRP A 36 0.44 3.38 -15.31
N ARG A 37 -0.23 2.27 -14.97
CA ARG A 37 -0.01 0.93 -15.53
C ARG A 37 -1.34 0.21 -15.73
N PRO A 38 -2.17 0.66 -16.68
CA PRO A 38 -3.47 0.02 -16.95
C PRO A 38 -3.31 -1.44 -17.39
N ASP A 39 -2.16 -1.79 -17.97
CA ASP A 39 -1.77 -3.17 -18.30
C ASP A 39 -1.61 -4.08 -17.07
N LEU A 40 -1.43 -3.51 -15.88
CA LEU A 40 -1.27 -4.22 -14.60
C LEU A 40 -2.47 -4.02 -13.65
N GLU A 41 -3.62 -3.60 -14.16
CA GLU A 41 -4.80 -3.29 -13.33
C GLU A 41 -5.20 -4.46 -12.41
N ALA A 42 -5.29 -5.67 -12.94
CA ALA A 42 -5.65 -6.84 -12.14
C ALA A 42 -4.64 -7.11 -11.00
N ALA A 43 -3.35 -6.86 -11.22
CA ALA A 43 -2.33 -7.00 -10.19
C ALA A 43 -2.39 -5.88 -9.15
N PHE A 44 -2.74 -4.64 -9.56
CA PHE A 44 -3.03 -3.54 -8.64
C PHE A 44 -4.19 -3.91 -7.69
N GLU A 45 -5.31 -4.36 -8.25
CA GLU A 45 -6.49 -4.76 -7.46
C GLU A 45 -6.22 -5.95 -6.55
N ALA A 46 -5.44 -6.92 -7.04
CA ALA A 46 -5.04 -8.07 -6.25
C ALA A 46 -4.13 -7.69 -5.08
N LEU A 47 -3.17 -6.79 -5.28
CA LEU A 47 -2.34 -6.25 -4.19
C LEU A 47 -3.19 -5.44 -3.19
N ALA A 48 -4.08 -4.57 -3.67
CA ALA A 48 -4.99 -3.82 -2.82
C ALA A 48 -5.89 -4.75 -1.98
N THR A 49 -6.36 -5.85 -2.58
CA THR A 49 -7.13 -6.89 -1.89
C THR A 49 -6.28 -7.60 -0.85
N LEU A 50 -5.06 -8.02 -1.19
CA LEU A 50 -4.12 -8.67 -0.29
C LEU A 50 -3.82 -7.80 0.94
N ILE A 51 -3.56 -6.50 0.74
CA ILE A 51 -3.38 -5.52 1.82
C ILE A 51 -4.60 -5.54 2.74
N ARG A 52 -5.81 -5.49 2.20
CA ARG A 52 -7.04 -5.42 3.02
C ARG A 52 -7.36 -6.70 3.77
N THR A 53 -7.02 -7.86 3.23
CA THR A 53 -7.39 -9.16 3.82
C THR A 53 -6.33 -9.72 4.75
N THR A 54 -5.06 -9.40 4.53
CA THR A 54 -3.93 -9.96 5.30
C THR A 54 -3.15 -8.92 6.10
N GLY A 55 -3.35 -7.65 5.80
CA GLY A 55 -2.63 -6.57 6.46
C GLY A 55 -2.97 -6.44 7.94
N ILE A 56 -1.98 -6.00 8.71
CA ILE A 56 -2.13 -5.70 10.13
C ILE A 56 -2.87 -4.36 10.23
N VAL A 57 -3.97 -4.32 11.00
CA VAL A 57 -4.71 -3.07 11.20
C VAL A 57 -3.93 -2.15 12.13
N LYS A 58 -3.48 -1.00 11.61
CA LYS A 58 -2.72 0.02 12.37
C LYS A 58 -3.48 1.34 12.46
N PRO A 59 -3.34 2.07 13.57
CA PRO A 59 -3.88 3.42 13.70
C PRO A 59 -3.11 4.43 12.83
N TRP A 60 -3.78 5.50 12.41
CA TRP A 60 -3.15 6.67 11.79
C TRP A 60 -3.70 7.99 12.37
N PRO A 61 -2.85 8.96 12.75
CA PRO A 61 -1.39 8.84 12.88
C PRO A 61 -1.00 7.80 13.95
N ARG A 62 0.14 7.12 13.75
CA ARG A 62 0.54 5.93 14.53
C ARG A 62 0.56 6.17 16.04
N ASP A 63 1.07 7.32 16.45
CA ASP A 63 1.31 7.67 17.86
C ASP A 63 0.25 8.62 18.43
N ALA A 64 -0.86 8.83 17.72
CA ALA A 64 -1.92 9.72 18.18
C ALA A 64 -2.75 9.06 19.30
N ALA A 65 -2.95 9.79 20.41
CA ALA A 65 -3.83 9.36 21.50
C ALA A 65 -5.27 9.08 21.04
N GLN A 66 -5.72 9.78 20.00
CA GLN A 66 -6.99 9.53 19.31
C GLN A 66 -6.70 9.41 17.80
N PRO A 67 -6.57 8.19 17.28
CA PRO A 67 -6.24 7.99 15.87
C PRO A 67 -7.44 8.37 14.99
N ARG A 68 -7.14 9.04 13.88
CA ARG A 68 -8.15 9.50 12.91
C ARG A 68 -8.71 8.33 12.09
N TYR A 69 -7.85 7.37 11.75
CA TYR A 69 -8.22 6.21 10.95
C TYR A 69 -7.55 4.93 11.45
N ARG A 70 -8.10 3.79 11.04
CA ARG A 70 -7.46 2.47 11.17
C ARG A 70 -7.48 1.81 9.80
N HIS A 71 -6.29 1.54 9.27
CA HIS A 71 -6.14 0.91 7.95
C HIS A 71 -5.34 -0.39 8.07
N PRO A 72 -5.59 -1.37 7.18
CA PRO A 72 -4.74 -2.54 7.01
C PRO A 72 -3.42 -2.13 6.35
N TYR A 73 -2.31 -2.64 6.88
CA TYR A 73 -0.97 -2.47 6.30
C TYR A 73 -0.36 -3.84 6.03
N LEU A 74 0.00 -4.13 4.78
CA LEU A 74 0.82 -5.29 4.45
C LEU A 74 2.28 -4.95 4.72
N GLU A 75 2.97 -5.75 5.53
CA GLU A 75 4.42 -5.63 5.71
C GLU A 75 5.12 -6.64 4.80
N LEU A 76 6.02 -6.15 3.95
CA LEU A 76 6.74 -6.98 2.99
C LEU A 76 8.10 -6.35 2.65
N ASP A 77 9.17 -7.14 2.82
CA ASP A 77 10.54 -6.81 2.43
C ASP A 77 11.03 -5.43 2.93
N GLY A 78 10.73 -5.09 4.19
CA GLY A 78 11.16 -3.83 4.83
C GLY A 78 10.24 -2.64 4.60
N TRP A 79 9.13 -2.82 3.89
CA TRP A 79 8.13 -1.79 3.61
C TRP A 79 6.77 -2.14 4.22
N GLU A 80 5.97 -1.12 4.51
CA GLU A 80 4.54 -1.25 4.75
C GLU A 80 3.73 -0.64 3.59
N TYR A 81 2.67 -1.31 3.17
CA TYR A 81 1.80 -0.92 2.05
C TYR A 81 0.36 -0.75 2.50
N TRP A 82 -0.33 0.31 2.06
CA TRP A 82 -1.73 0.57 2.42
C TRP A 82 -2.53 1.23 1.30
N THR A 83 -3.85 1.09 1.38
CA THR A 83 -4.83 1.86 0.58
C THR A 83 -5.56 2.87 1.47
N MET A 84 -6.28 3.82 0.87
CA MET A 84 -7.01 4.86 1.61
C MET A 84 -8.41 4.45 2.08
N GLY A 85 -8.79 3.17 1.92
CA GLY A 85 -10.06 2.63 2.43
C GLY A 85 -11.26 2.69 1.48
N ALA A 86 -11.10 3.22 0.27
CA ALA A 86 -12.11 3.10 -0.78
C ALA A 86 -12.37 1.62 -1.15
N PRO A 87 -13.55 1.26 -1.70
CA PRO A 87 -13.76 -0.03 -2.35
C PRO A 87 -12.65 -0.35 -3.36
N ILE A 88 -12.35 -1.64 -3.58
CA ILE A 88 -11.26 -2.04 -4.51
C ILE A 88 -11.43 -1.43 -5.92
N PRO A 89 -12.64 -1.45 -6.53
CA PRO A 89 -12.84 -0.84 -7.85
C PRO A 89 -12.63 0.67 -7.89
N GLU A 90 -12.75 1.35 -6.75
CA GLU A 90 -12.59 2.81 -6.61
C GLU A 90 -11.19 3.19 -6.08
N THR A 91 -10.36 2.21 -5.73
CA THR A 91 -9.01 2.46 -5.23
C THR A 91 -8.11 2.91 -6.38
N THR A 92 -7.57 4.12 -6.26
CA THR A 92 -6.72 4.74 -7.30
C THR A 92 -5.24 4.75 -6.95
N VAL A 93 -4.89 4.60 -5.67
CA VAL A 93 -3.50 4.62 -5.18
C VAL A 93 -3.22 3.49 -4.19
N ILE A 94 -2.01 2.97 -4.26
CA ILE A 94 -1.39 2.18 -3.19
C ILE A 94 -0.19 2.96 -2.70
N ASN A 95 -0.11 3.15 -1.39
CA ASN A 95 0.97 3.86 -0.74
C ASN A 95 1.97 2.86 -0.15
N ARG A 96 3.23 3.28 0.03
CA ARG A 96 4.24 2.56 0.80
C ARG A 96 5.13 3.48 1.63
N ALA A 97 5.64 2.96 2.72
CA ALA A 97 6.70 3.59 3.51
C ALA A 97 7.65 2.52 4.06
N LEU A 98 8.88 2.90 4.38
CA LEU A 98 9.79 2.00 5.08
C LEU A 98 9.21 1.68 6.46
N LEU A 99 9.38 0.43 6.89
CA LEU A 99 9.05 0.05 8.26
C LEU A 99 9.88 0.86 9.26
N PRO A 100 9.31 1.19 10.45
CA PRO A 100 10.07 1.87 11.49
C PRO A 100 11.38 1.14 11.80
N GLY A 101 12.49 1.89 11.82
CA GLY A 101 13.82 1.35 12.13
C GLY A 101 14.62 0.85 10.92
N ILE A 102 14.02 0.76 9.74
CA ILE A 102 14.75 0.56 8.49
C ILE A 102 15.25 1.92 7.99
N ARG A 103 16.55 2.02 7.69
CA ARG A 103 17.23 3.22 7.18
C ARG A 103 17.86 2.95 5.83
#